data_AF-A0A2V3JE75-F1
#
_entry.id   AF-A0A2V3JE75-F1
#
_cell.length_a   1.000
_cell.length_b   1.000
_cell.length_c   1.000
_cell.angle_alpha   90.00
_cell.angle_beta   90.00
_cell.angle_gamma   90.00
#
_symmetry.space_group_name_H-M   'P 1'
#
loop_
_entity.id
_entity.type
_entity.pdbx_description
1 polymer ?
#
loop_
_entity_poly.entity_id
_entity_poly.type
_entity_poly.pdbx_seq_one_letter_code
_entity_poly.pdbx_strand_id
1 'polypeptide(L)'
;MVNWNRLEIIWDEWNKKHVLKHGVRKKEVENALKGEIYVKRMGEVYGVIGKSSGRVLFIVLAERGGNKVYPITAAIRKYLIDKCVERIEKSKRKIEELEKKYDCNYAEFISKISNAEGLKAVEKTSLNWEGDMTEWEYWGNELKEWKARLEDILMKL
;
A
#
# COMPACT_ATOMS: atom_id res chain seq x y z
N MET A 1 -18.66 -1.43 13.25
CA MET A 1 -17.55 -1.01 12.37
C MET A 1 -16.57 -0.20 13.20
N VAL A 2 -15.29 -0.53 13.10
CA VAL A 2 -14.20 0.15 13.81
C VAL A 2 -13.95 1.53 13.17
N ASN A 3 -13.92 2.57 14.00
CA ASN A 3 -13.46 3.91 13.66
C ASN A 3 -11.96 4.02 13.91
N TRP A 4 -11.18 3.94 12.83
CA TRP A 4 -9.72 3.92 12.85
C TRP A 4 -9.08 5.21 13.41
N ASN A 5 -9.80 6.33 13.37
CA ASN A 5 -9.30 7.61 13.88
C ASN A 5 -9.47 7.77 15.41
N ARG A 6 -10.18 6.86 16.07
CA ARG A 6 -10.47 6.93 17.53
C ARG A 6 -10.20 5.60 18.25
N LEU A 7 -9.25 4.83 17.73
CA LEU A 7 -8.97 3.49 18.19
C LEU A 7 -8.45 3.45 19.64
N GLU A 8 -8.99 2.55 20.47
CA GLU A 8 -8.39 2.18 21.75
C GLU A 8 -7.70 0.81 21.59
N ILE A 9 -6.39 0.74 21.88
CA ILE A 9 -5.61 -0.50 21.73
C ILE A 9 -5.48 -1.16 23.10
N ILE A 10 -6.01 -2.37 23.24
CA ILE A 10 -5.94 -3.16 24.47
C ILE A 10 -4.63 -3.94 24.49
N TRP A 11 -3.84 -3.73 25.54
CA TRP A 11 -2.59 -4.45 25.79
C TRP A 11 -2.65 -5.23 27.11
N ASP A 12 -2.30 -6.51 27.06
CA ASP A 12 -2.07 -7.35 28.23
C ASP A 12 -0.65 -7.94 28.18
N GLU A 13 -0.30 -8.78 29.15
CA GLU A 13 1.04 -9.38 29.18
C GLU A 13 1.27 -10.41 28.07
N TRP A 14 0.22 -11.06 27.58
CA TRP A 14 0.33 -12.05 26.52
C TRP A 14 0.67 -11.38 25.19
N ASN A 15 -0.11 -10.37 24.77
CA ASN A 15 0.09 -9.74 23.47
C ASN A 15 1.35 -8.88 23.43
N LYS A 16 1.74 -8.24 24.54
CA LYS A 16 3.04 -7.54 24.64
C LYS A 16 4.19 -8.51 24.41
N LYS A 17 4.19 -9.67 25.07
CA LYS A 17 5.24 -10.70 24.91
C LYS A 17 5.22 -11.31 23.51
N HIS A 18 4.03 -11.59 22.96
CA HIS A 18 3.89 -12.17 21.63
C HIS A 18 4.39 -11.24 20.53
N VAL A 19 4.00 -9.96 20.56
CA VAL A 19 4.50 -8.93 19.64
C VAL A 19 6.02 -8.75 19.78
N LEU A 20 6.54 -8.75 21.02
CA LEU A 20 7.97 -8.63 21.27
C LEU A 20 8.77 -9.82 20.73
N LYS A 21 8.22 -11.05 20.74
CA LYS A 21 8.87 -12.24 20.13
C LYS A 21 9.16 -12.06 18.64
N HIS A 22 8.40 -11.22 17.96
CA HIS A 22 8.62 -10.89 16.55
C HIS A 22 9.54 -9.68 16.33
N GLY A 23 10.20 -9.19 17.39
CA GLY A 23 11.09 -8.03 17.33
C GLY A 23 10.38 -6.69 17.16
N VAL A 24 9.06 -6.65 17.41
CA VAL A 24 8.24 -5.44 17.32
C VAL A 24 7.94 -4.93 18.73
N ARG A 25 8.04 -3.63 18.97
CA ARG A 25 7.67 -3.00 20.24
C ARG A 25 6.22 -2.53 20.22
N LYS A 26 5.57 -2.53 21.40
CA LYS A 26 4.23 -1.94 21.61
C LYS A 26 4.09 -0.56 20.94
N LYS A 27 5.06 0.33 21.15
CA LYS A 27 5.04 1.69 20.62
C LYS A 27 5.09 1.74 19.10
N GLU A 28 5.73 0.76 18.45
CA GLU A 28 5.75 0.69 16.98
C GLU A 28 4.38 0.29 16.41
N VAL A 29 3.68 -0.64 17.06
CA VAL A 29 2.29 -0.98 16.71
C VAL A 29 1.39 0.25 16.88
N GLU A 30 1.50 0.97 18.00
CA GLU A 30 0.69 2.18 18.26
C GLU A 30 0.96 3.29 17.23
N ASN A 31 2.22 3.52 16.88
CA ASN A 31 2.60 4.50 15.87
C ASN A 31 2.08 4.11 14.49
N ALA A 32 2.23 2.84 14.11
CA ALA A 32 1.76 2.32 12.84
C ALA A 32 0.24 2.49 12.68
N LEU A 33 -0.54 2.28 13.75
CA LEU A 33 -2.00 2.44 13.73
C LEU A 33 -2.49 3.90 13.76
N LYS A 34 -1.62 4.86 14.10
CA LYS A 34 -1.93 6.30 14.09
C LYS A 34 -1.58 6.98 12.77
N GLY A 35 -0.76 6.34 11.94
CA GLY A 35 -0.34 6.86 10.64
C GLY A 35 -1.33 6.54 9.53
N GLU A 36 -0.86 6.68 8.29
CA GLU A 36 -1.57 6.14 7.14
C GLU A 36 -1.57 4.61 7.20
N ILE A 37 -2.76 4.02 7.14
CA ILE A 37 -2.95 2.57 7.27
C ILE A 37 -3.74 2.00 6.10
N TYR A 38 -3.41 0.76 5.77
CA TYR A 38 -4.25 -0.10 4.95
C TYR A 38 -4.88 -1.16 5.84
N VAL A 39 -6.20 -1.34 5.72
CA VAL A 39 -6.99 -2.24 6.58
C VAL A 39 -7.78 -3.21 5.71
N LYS A 40 -7.74 -4.50 6.06
CA LYS A 40 -8.58 -5.55 5.47
C LYS A 40 -9.22 -6.39 6.56
N ARG A 41 -10.54 -6.61 6.47
CA ARG A 41 -11.26 -7.58 7.31
C ARG A 41 -10.89 -9.00 6.84
N MET A 42 -10.48 -9.86 7.76
CA MET A 42 -10.10 -11.26 7.53
C MET A 42 -10.90 -12.14 8.50
N GLY A 43 -12.16 -12.42 8.17
CA GLY A 43 -13.10 -13.08 9.09
C GLY A 43 -13.40 -12.22 10.32
N GLU A 44 -13.06 -12.75 11.51
CA GLU A 44 -13.28 -12.08 12.80
C GLU A 44 -12.20 -11.06 13.17
N VAL A 45 -11.11 -11.00 12.40
CA VAL A 45 -9.97 -10.11 12.66
C VAL A 45 -9.77 -9.09 11.55
N TYR A 46 -8.90 -8.12 11.82
CA TYR A 46 -8.40 -7.16 10.85
C TYR A 46 -6.92 -7.37 10.62
N GLY A 47 -6.52 -7.50 9.36
CA GLY A 47 -5.15 -7.29 8.94
C GLY A 47 -4.91 -5.81 8.69
N VAL A 48 -3.91 -5.22 9.35
CA VAL A 48 -3.55 -3.82 9.22
C VAL A 48 -2.09 -3.69 8.81
N ILE A 49 -1.83 -2.86 7.82
CA ILE A 49 -0.48 -2.45 7.42
C ILE A 49 -0.31 -0.99 7.81
N GLY A 50 0.77 -0.70 8.54
CA GLY A 50 1.13 0.66 8.92
C GLY A 50 2.64 0.84 9.04
N LYS A 51 3.11 2.08 8.94
CA LYS A 51 4.53 2.42 9.04
C LYS A 51 4.88 2.90 10.45
N SER A 52 5.97 2.40 11.01
CA SER A 52 6.56 2.94 12.23
C SER A 52 8.08 2.86 12.16
N SER A 53 8.76 3.92 12.62
CA SER A 53 10.22 3.94 12.76
C SER A 53 10.98 3.51 11.49
N GLY A 54 10.47 3.92 10.32
CA GLY A 54 11.06 3.60 9.01
C GLY A 54 10.86 2.14 8.53
N ARG A 55 9.95 1.39 9.15
CA ARG A 55 9.64 -0.01 8.77
C ARG A 55 8.13 -0.19 8.59
N VAL A 56 7.76 -1.14 7.74
CA VAL A 56 6.37 -1.54 7.53
C VAL A 56 6.04 -2.69 8.50
N LEU A 57 4.93 -2.57 9.21
CA LEU A 57 4.39 -3.60 10.09
C LEU A 57 3.14 -4.22 9.50
N PHE A 58 3.02 -5.54 9.59
CA PHE A 58 1.74 -6.24 9.47
C PHE A 58 1.23 -6.59 10.87
N ILE A 59 0.03 -6.09 11.19
CA ILE A 59 -0.58 -6.16 12.51
C ILE A 59 -1.93 -6.86 12.36
N VAL A 60 -2.16 -7.92 13.13
CA VAL A 60 -3.46 -8.59 13.20
C VAL A 60 -4.19 -8.14 14.46
N LEU A 61 -5.40 -7.62 14.30
CA LEU A 61 -6.21 -7.06 15.36
C LEU A 61 -7.54 -7.80 15.49
N ALA A 62 -7.89 -8.26 16.70
CA ALA A 62 -9.25 -8.66 17.03
C ALA A 62 -10.08 -7.45 17.45
N GLU A 63 -11.32 -7.35 16.97
CA GLU A 63 -12.30 -6.38 17.48
C GLU A 63 -12.78 -6.81 18.86
N ARG A 64 -12.80 -5.90 19.83
CA ARG A 64 -13.30 -6.15 21.20
C ARG A 64 -14.53 -5.31 21.55
N GLY A 65 -15.18 -4.73 20.54
CA GLY A 65 -16.32 -3.83 20.72
C GLY A 65 -15.91 -2.45 21.24
N GLY A 66 -16.82 -1.48 21.21
CA GLY A 66 -16.58 -0.13 21.76
C GLY A 66 -15.40 0.62 21.14
N ASN A 67 -15.09 0.36 19.86
CA ASN A 67 -13.92 0.88 19.15
C ASN A 67 -12.56 0.44 19.71
N LYS A 68 -12.56 -0.70 20.42
CA LYS A 68 -11.38 -1.31 21.00
C LYS A 68 -10.86 -2.42 20.11
N VAL A 69 -9.55 -2.48 19.97
CA VAL A 69 -8.85 -3.55 19.25
C VAL A 69 -7.84 -4.24 20.15
N TYR A 70 -7.61 -5.51 19.88
CA TYR A 70 -6.63 -6.32 20.58
C TYR A 70 -5.59 -6.84 19.59
N PRO A 71 -4.32 -6.41 19.68
CA PRO A 71 -3.25 -6.98 18.85
C PRO A 71 -3.06 -8.45 19.16
N ILE A 72 -3.32 -9.30 18.17
CA ILE A 72 -3.09 -10.75 18.27
C ILE A 72 -1.63 -11.04 17.90
N THR A 73 -1.16 -10.43 16.82
CA THR A 73 0.23 -10.52 16.39
C THR A 73 0.66 -9.24 15.68
N ALA A 74 1.95 -8.95 15.75
CA ALA A 74 2.60 -7.99 14.88
C ALA A 74 3.94 -8.59 14.51
N ALA A 75 4.19 -8.76 13.21
CA ALA A 75 5.38 -9.44 12.75
C ALA A 75 6.13 -8.63 11.70
N ILE A 76 7.45 -8.73 11.78
CA ILE A 76 8.39 -8.28 10.76
C ILE A 76 8.29 -9.29 9.60
N ARG A 77 7.30 -9.15 8.71
CA ARG A 77 7.25 -9.86 7.40
C ARG A 77 8.10 -9.14 6.34
N LYS A 78 9.19 -8.55 6.85
CA LYS A 78 9.85 -7.35 6.34
C LYS A 78 10.36 -7.51 4.93
N TYR A 79 11.10 -8.57 4.60
CA TYR A 79 11.74 -8.61 3.28
C TYR A 79 10.73 -8.66 2.12
N LEU A 80 9.77 -9.58 2.15
CA LEU A 80 8.83 -9.73 1.04
C LEU A 80 7.77 -8.61 1.01
N ILE A 81 7.28 -8.16 2.18
CA ILE A 81 6.34 -7.04 2.24
C ILE A 81 7.05 -5.73 1.88
N ASP A 82 8.22 -5.44 2.44
CA ASP A 82 8.97 -4.22 2.09
C ASP A 82 9.30 -4.21 0.60
N LYS A 83 9.70 -5.35 0.01
CA LYS A 83 9.96 -5.44 -1.43
C LYS A 83 8.70 -5.18 -2.26
N CYS A 84 7.54 -5.71 -1.84
CA CYS A 84 6.27 -5.41 -2.51
C CYS A 84 5.90 -3.93 -2.37
N VAL A 85 6.02 -3.36 -1.17
CA VAL A 85 5.71 -1.94 -0.91
C VAL A 85 6.66 -1.02 -1.67
N GLU A 86 7.97 -1.30 -1.68
CA GLU A 86 8.96 -0.54 -2.44
C GLU A 86 8.63 -0.53 -3.93
N ARG A 87 8.28 -1.69 -4.51
CA ARG A 87 7.90 -1.79 -5.92
C ARG A 87 6.58 -1.09 -6.23
N ILE A 88 5.59 -1.19 -5.35
CA ILE A 88 4.31 -0.46 -5.48
C ILE A 88 4.55 1.05 -5.44
N GLU A 89 5.33 1.55 -4.47
CA GLU A 89 5.65 2.97 -4.33
C GLU A 89 6.46 3.48 -5.54
N LYS A 90 7.44 2.71 -6.00
CA LYS A 90 8.20 3.05 -7.22
C LYS A 90 7.30 3.13 -8.44
N SER A 91 6.41 2.16 -8.63
CA SER A 91 5.49 2.13 -9.78
C SER A 91 4.51 3.29 -9.74
N LYS A 92 3.93 3.60 -8.56
CA LYS A 92 3.07 4.78 -8.38
C LYS A 92 3.79 6.08 -8.73
N ARG A 93 5.01 6.29 -8.22
CA ARG A 93 5.80 7.49 -8.55
C ARG A 93 6.04 7.63 -10.03
N LYS A 94 6.39 6.53 -10.71
CA LYS A 94 6.64 6.51 -12.15
C LYS A 94 5.38 6.81 -12.98
N ILE A 95 4.25 6.26 -12.57
CA ILE A 95 2.94 6.58 -13.13
C ILE A 95 2.63 8.07 -12.93
N GLU A 96 2.78 8.59 -11.71
CA GLU A 96 2.53 10.01 -11.41
C GLU A 96 3.45 10.97 -12.18
N GLU A 97 4.72 10.59 -12.43
CA GLU A 97 5.65 11.36 -13.26
C GLU A 97 5.13 11.49 -14.70
N LEU A 98 4.61 10.40 -15.27
CA LEU A 98 4.03 10.38 -16.61
C LEU A 98 2.67 11.11 -16.65
N GLU A 99 1.83 10.93 -15.63
CA GLU A 99 0.57 11.66 -15.47
C GLU A 99 0.79 13.16 -15.45
N LYS A 100 1.81 13.62 -14.70
CA LYS A 100 2.20 15.04 -14.65
C LYS A 100 2.81 15.52 -15.97
N LYS A 101 3.61 14.69 -16.64
CA LYS A 101 4.24 15.05 -17.93
C LYS A 101 3.17 15.34 -19.00
N TYR A 102 2.09 14.56 -19.01
CA TYR A 102 1.04 14.65 -20.03
C TYR A 102 -0.24 15.32 -19.56
N ASP A 103 -0.31 15.71 -18.29
CA ASP A 103 -1.47 16.31 -17.63
C ASP A 103 -2.76 15.52 -17.87
N CYS A 104 -2.67 14.20 -17.69
CA CYS A 104 -3.79 13.26 -17.82
C CYS A 104 -3.42 11.89 -17.26
N ASN A 105 -4.43 11.03 -17.06
CA ASN A 105 -4.18 9.61 -16.74
C ASN A 105 -3.93 8.77 -18.00
N TYR A 106 -3.51 7.51 -17.84
CA TYR A 106 -3.16 6.62 -18.96
C TYR A 106 -4.33 6.40 -19.94
N ALA A 107 -5.56 6.24 -19.44
CA ALA A 107 -6.72 6.01 -20.32
C ALA A 107 -7.02 7.25 -21.19
N GLU A 108 -6.95 8.43 -20.59
CA GLU A 108 -7.06 9.70 -21.31
C GLU A 108 -5.92 9.89 -22.31
N PHE A 109 -4.69 9.52 -21.95
CA PHE A 109 -3.54 9.56 -22.85
C PHE A 109 -3.77 8.69 -24.10
N ILE A 110 -4.22 7.44 -23.93
CA ILE A 110 -4.57 6.55 -25.05
C ILE A 110 -5.68 7.15 -25.93
N SER A 111 -6.70 7.76 -25.32
CA SER A 111 -7.75 8.47 -26.05
C SER A 111 -7.21 9.69 -26.82
N LYS A 112 -6.22 10.42 -26.27
CA LYS A 112 -5.59 11.58 -26.92
C LYS A 112 -4.80 11.18 -28.16
N ILE A 113 -3.98 10.13 -28.08
CA ILE A 113 -3.17 9.68 -29.24
C ILE A 113 -4.02 9.04 -30.35
N SER A 114 -5.24 8.59 -30.02
CA SER A 114 -6.17 8.01 -31.00
C SER A 114 -6.80 9.05 -31.95
N ASN A 115 -6.57 10.34 -31.72
CA ASN A 115 -7.03 11.43 -32.57
C ASN A 115 -5.85 12.31 -33.03
N ALA A 116 -5.91 12.81 -34.27
CA ALA A 116 -4.78 13.49 -34.91
C ALA A 116 -4.35 14.80 -34.20
N GLU A 117 -5.29 15.53 -33.60
CA GLU A 117 -4.99 16.77 -32.87
C GLU A 117 -4.30 16.49 -31.53
N GLY A 118 -4.80 15.48 -30.80
CA GLY A 118 -4.24 15.00 -29.55
C GLY A 118 -2.88 14.36 -29.73
N LEU A 119 -2.67 13.59 -30.81
CA LEU A 119 -1.35 13.07 -31.18
C LEU A 119 -0.34 14.20 -31.38
N LYS A 120 -0.69 15.24 -32.14
CA LYS A 120 0.18 16.42 -32.32
C LYS A 120 0.48 17.13 -31.00
N ALA A 121 -0.47 17.18 -30.07
CA ALA A 121 -0.25 17.75 -28.75
C ALA A 121 0.73 16.91 -27.91
N VAL A 122 0.61 15.59 -27.97
CA VAL A 122 1.51 14.63 -27.30
C VAL A 122 2.92 14.69 -27.89
N GLU A 123 3.07 14.75 -29.21
CA GLU A 123 4.36 14.89 -29.90
C GLU A 123 5.10 16.18 -29.54
N LYS A 124 4.36 17.27 -29.26
CA LYS A 124 4.93 18.52 -28.74
C LYS A 124 5.47 18.37 -27.32
N THR A 125 4.83 17.54 -26.50
CA THR A 125 5.27 17.26 -25.12
C THR A 125 6.49 16.34 -25.12
N SER A 126 6.51 15.30 -25.97
CA SER A 126 7.67 14.43 -26.11
C SER A 126 7.76 13.79 -27.48
N LEU A 127 8.94 13.90 -28.09
CA LEU A 127 9.28 13.18 -29.33
C LEU A 127 9.40 11.66 -29.11
N ASN A 128 9.54 11.21 -27.86
CA ASN A 128 9.63 9.79 -27.48
C ASN A 128 8.36 9.31 -26.75
N TRP A 129 7.20 9.85 -27.12
CA TRP A 129 5.94 9.52 -26.44
C TRP A 129 5.57 8.03 -26.53
N GLU A 130 5.98 7.32 -27.60
CA GLU A 130 5.77 5.87 -27.73
C GLU A 130 6.56 5.09 -26.67
N GLY A 131 7.78 5.54 -26.39
CA GLY A 131 8.60 5.00 -25.31
C GLY A 131 7.99 5.28 -23.95
N ASP A 132 7.50 6.50 -23.74
CA ASP A 132 6.79 6.86 -22.51
C ASP A 132 5.50 6.06 -22.33
N MET A 133 4.74 5.81 -23.40
CA MET A 133 3.53 4.98 -23.38
C MET A 133 3.87 3.55 -22.94
N THR A 134 4.91 2.98 -23.54
CA THR A 134 5.41 1.63 -23.19
C THR A 134 5.86 1.57 -21.73
N GLU A 135 6.57 2.60 -21.27
CA GLU A 135 6.98 2.71 -19.87
C GLU A 135 5.75 2.83 -18.93
N TRP A 136 4.74 3.61 -19.32
CA TRP A 136 3.52 3.78 -18.54
C TRP A 136 2.75 2.48 -18.37
N GLU A 137 2.57 1.74 -19.47
CA GLU A 137 1.94 0.42 -19.46
C GLU A 137 2.71 -0.57 -18.57
N TYR A 138 4.05 -0.59 -18.70
CA TYR A 138 4.91 -1.41 -17.85
C TYR A 138 4.69 -1.11 -16.37
N TRP A 139 4.73 0.17 -15.95
CA TRP A 139 4.54 0.53 -14.55
C TRP A 139 3.11 0.28 -14.06
N GLY A 140 2.11 0.41 -14.93
CA GLY A 140 0.72 0.03 -14.64
C GLY A 140 0.59 -1.46 -14.34
N ASN A 141 1.19 -2.30 -15.17
CA ASN A 141 1.22 -3.75 -14.97
C ASN A 141 2.01 -4.14 -13.72
N GLU A 142 3.20 -3.58 -13.52
CA GLU A 142 4.00 -3.78 -12.30
C GLU A 142 3.19 -3.40 -11.04
N LEU A 143 2.53 -2.26 -11.04
CA LEU A 143 1.69 -1.83 -9.91
C LEU A 143 0.59 -2.85 -9.62
N LYS A 144 -0.07 -3.37 -10.66
CA LYS A 144 -1.12 -4.38 -10.53
C LYS A 144 -0.57 -5.70 -9.98
N GLU A 145 0.54 -6.19 -10.53
CA GLU A 145 1.17 -7.44 -10.13
C GLU A 145 1.69 -7.40 -8.70
N TRP A 146 2.40 -6.34 -8.30
CA TRP A 146 2.93 -6.23 -6.94
C TRP A 146 1.84 -6.02 -5.90
N LYS A 147 0.73 -5.35 -6.26
CA LYS A 147 -0.48 -5.30 -5.41
C LYS A 147 -1.08 -6.70 -5.23
N ALA A 148 -1.28 -7.45 -6.32
CA ALA A 148 -1.82 -8.81 -6.26
C ALA A 148 -0.90 -9.75 -5.45
N ARG A 149 0.42 -9.60 -5.58
CA ARG A 149 1.40 -10.39 -4.82
C ARG A 149 1.38 -10.05 -3.33
N LEU A 150 1.25 -8.77 -2.99
CA LEU A 150 1.05 -8.34 -1.61
C LEU A 150 -0.26 -8.95 -1.06
N GLU A 151 -1.35 -8.88 -1.84
CA GLU A 151 -2.62 -9.49 -1.46
C GLU A 151 -2.54 -11.01 -1.26
N ASP A 152 -1.84 -11.75 -2.13
CA ASP A 152 -1.61 -13.20 -1.99
C ASP A 152 -0.80 -13.55 -0.73
N ILE A 153 0.27 -12.80 -0.46
CA ILE A 153 1.06 -12.92 0.78
C ILE A 153 0.19 -12.70 2.01
N LEU A 154 -0.84 -11.84 1.90
CA LEU A 154 -1.80 -11.57 2.96
C LEU A 154 -2.93 -12.61 3.03
N MET A 155 -3.33 -13.24 1.91
CA MET A 155 -4.42 -14.24 1.84
C MET A 155 -3.98 -15.65 2.22
N LYS A 156 -2.69 -16.01 2.08
CA LYS A 156 -2.12 -17.30 2.52
C LYS A 156 -1.80 -17.32 4.02
N LEU A 157 -2.41 -16.42 4.80
CA LEU A 157 -2.27 -16.25 6.25
C LEU A 157 -3.56 -16.60 6.95
#